data_AF-A0A7Z2ZN22-F1
#
_entry.id   AF-A0A7Z2ZN22-F1
#
_cell.length_a   1.000
_cell.length_b   1.000
_cell.length_c   1.000
_cell.angle_alpha   90.00
_cell.angle_beta   90.00
_cell.angle_gamma   90.00
#
_symmetry.space_group_name_H-M   'P 1'
#
loop_
_entity.id
_entity.type
_entity.pdbx_description
1 polymer ?
#
loop_
_entity_poly.entity_id
_entity_poly.type
_entity_poly.pdbx_seq_one_letter_code
_entity_poly.pdbx_strand_id
1 'polypeptide(L)'
;MSDVGMGSLQTCTDFSYTFEQFSLIIEQLLDQLSIPQFILYCHDYGGPVGFRLAVRHPLRVRSFIIQNSVVNFEGLGTPFDVFKALWEHPDARTQQEFAATVTSFDFTKKQYFTGACYPERVSPDGPYMDQMFLNRPGNREIQVALGYDYRKNVEQYPIWQQIGLSL
;
A
#
# COMPACT_ATOMS: atom_id res chain seq x y z
N MET A 1 -3.87 16.05 -17.15
CA MET A 1 -3.83 15.19 -15.95
C MET A 1 -3.08 13.92 -16.33
N SER A 2 -1.84 13.80 -15.88
CA SER A 2 -1.07 12.56 -15.99
C SER A 2 -1.61 11.56 -14.97
N ASP A 3 -1.82 10.34 -15.43
CA ASP A 3 -2.50 9.26 -14.73
C ASP A 3 -1.50 8.60 -13.77
N VAL A 4 -1.57 8.96 -12.48
CA VAL A 4 -0.63 8.49 -11.46
C VAL A 4 -0.99 7.05 -11.08
N GLY A 5 -0.25 6.08 -11.61
CA GLY A 5 -0.20 4.72 -11.09
C GLY A 5 -0.82 3.62 -11.94
N MET A 6 -1.71 3.92 -12.90
CA MET A 6 -2.25 2.90 -13.83
C MET A 6 -1.89 3.17 -15.31
N GLY A 7 -1.95 4.43 -15.76
CA GLY A 7 -1.76 4.78 -17.18
C GLY A 7 -0.37 5.28 -17.59
N SER A 8 0.29 6.14 -16.79
CA SER A 8 1.59 6.73 -17.15
C SER A 8 2.54 6.75 -15.97
N LEU A 9 3.64 5.98 -16.07
CA LEU A 9 4.73 6.03 -15.09
C LEU A 9 5.47 7.36 -15.28
N GLN A 10 5.36 8.27 -14.31
CA GLN A 10 6.39 9.28 -14.14
C GLN A 10 7.58 8.58 -13.49
N THR A 11 8.77 8.75 -14.08
CA THR A 11 10.01 8.26 -13.47
C THR A 11 10.12 8.78 -12.04
N CYS A 12 10.69 8.00 -11.12
CA CYS A 12 10.88 8.39 -9.71
C CYS A 12 11.66 9.71 -9.51
N THR A 13 12.16 10.33 -10.58
CA THR A 13 12.80 11.65 -10.57
C THR A 13 11.82 12.80 -10.34
N ASP A 14 10.55 12.65 -10.73
CA ASP A 14 9.60 13.78 -10.78
C ASP A 14 8.43 13.62 -9.79
N PHE A 15 8.29 12.44 -9.18
CA PHE A 15 7.19 12.11 -8.28
C PHE A 15 7.66 11.33 -7.04
N SER A 16 7.29 11.83 -5.86
CA SER A 16 7.56 11.18 -4.58
C SER A 16 6.53 10.10 -4.27
N TYR A 17 6.87 8.84 -4.53
CA TYR A 17 6.05 7.67 -4.21
C TYR A 17 5.99 7.45 -2.69
N THR A 18 4.98 8.03 -2.05
CA THR A 18 4.76 7.96 -0.59
C THR A 18 3.27 7.79 -0.28
N PHE A 19 2.94 7.22 0.87
CA PHE A 19 1.55 7.06 1.31
C PHE A 19 0.86 8.40 1.57
N GLU A 20 1.62 9.40 2.04
CA GLU A 20 1.13 10.76 2.20
C GLU A 20 0.70 11.35 0.86
N GLN A 21 1.59 11.30 -0.14
CA GLN A 21 1.31 11.84 -1.48
C GLN A 21 0.10 11.18 -2.13
N PHE A 22 -0.04 9.86 -2.00
CA PHE A 22 -1.23 9.17 -2.47
C PHE A 22 -2.50 9.62 -1.75
N SER A 23 -2.44 9.84 -0.43
CA SER A 23 -3.60 10.38 0.31
C SER A 23 -4.01 11.77 -0.16
N LEU A 24 -3.05 12.63 -0.50
CA LEU A 24 -3.31 13.97 -1.03
C LEU A 24 -3.96 13.91 -2.42
N ILE A 25 -3.53 12.99 -3.28
CA ILE A 25 -4.13 12.79 -4.61
C ILE A 25 -5.59 12.34 -4.49
N ILE A 26 -5.86 11.33 -3.64
CA ILE A 26 -7.22 10.83 -3.44
C ILE A 26 -8.12 11.93 -2.84
N GLU A 27 -7.59 12.74 -1.93
CA GLU A 27 -8.32 13.88 -1.39
C GLU A 27 -8.70 14.91 -2.46
N GLN A 28 -7.74 15.31 -3.30
CA GLN A 28 -8.00 16.24 -4.39
C GLN A 28 -9.03 15.68 -5.36
N LEU A 29 -8.99 14.38 -5.65
CA LEU A 29 -9.99 13.71 -6.47
C LEU A 29 -11.38 13.79 -5.82
N LEU A 30 -11.50 13.50 -4.53
CA LEU A 30 -12.78 13.57 -3.80
C LEU A 30 -13.35 14.99 -3.78
N ASP A 31 -12.49 16.00 -3.67
CA ASP A 31 -12.87 17.41 -3.72
C ASP A 31 -13.36 17.82 -5.12
N GLN A 32 -12.64 17.41 -6.16
CA GLN A 32 -13.06 17.65 -7.55
C GLN A 32 -14.38 16.98 -7.90
N LEU A 33 -14.62 15.79 -7.38
CA LEU A 33 -15.89 15.07 -7.53
C LEU A 33 -16.98 15.59 -6.59
N SER A 34 -16.69 16.57 -5.73
CA SER A 34 -17.63 17.11 -4.75
C SER A 34 -18.27 16.03 -3.87
N ILE A 35 -17.48 15.05 -3.41
CA ILE A 35 -17.93 13.96 -2.54
C ILE A 35 -17.71 14.37 -1.07
N PRO A 36 -18.76 14.74 -0.32
CA PRO A 36 -18.61 15.27 1.03
C PRO A 36 -18.43 14.18 2.07
N GLN A 37 -19.00 12.98 1.85
CA GLN A 37 -18.97 11.86 2.78
C GLN A 37 -18.89 10.53 2.02
N PHE A 38 -18.16 9.56 2.57
CA PHE A 38 -17.91 8.28 1.92
C PHE A 38 -17.61 7.16 2.93
N ILE A 39 -17.75 5.91 2.47
CA ILE A 39 -17.28 4.71 3.16
C ILE A 39 -16.02 4.26 2.45
N LEU A 40 -14.95 4.00 3.20
CA LEU A 40 -13.67 3.57 2.62
C LEU A 40 -13.54 2.06 2.67
N TYR A 41 -13.38 1.44 1.50
CA TYR A 41 -12.84 0.09 1.39
C TYR A 41 -11.31 0.20 1.27
N CYS A 42 -10.60 -0.28 2.29
CA CYS A 42 -9.14 -0.23 2.39
C CYS A 42 -8.57 -1.64 2.28
N HIS A 43 -7.75 -1.87 1.27
CA HIS A 43 -7.03 -3.13 1.08
C HIS A 43 -5.51 -2.88 1.10
N ASP A 44 -4.75 -3.61 1.92
CA ASP A 44 -3.29 -3.50 2.02
C ASP A 44 -2.82 -2.05 2.21
N TYR A 45 -2.03 -1.56 1.26
CA TYR A 45 -1.51 -0.19 1.15
C TYR A 45 -2.60 0.88 1.04
N GLY A 46 -3.82 0.51 0.64
CA GLY A 46 -4.98 1.39 0.68
C GLY A 46 -5.41 1.78 2.10
N GLY A 47 -5.04 0.99 3.11
CA GLY A 47 -5.23 1.32 4.53
C GLY A 47 -4.52 2.62 4.91
N PRO A 48 -3.18 2.66 4.89
CA PRO A 48 -2.42 3.88 5.19
C PRO A 48 -2.84 5.14 4.42
N VAL A 49 -3.34 4.99 3.19
CA VAL A 49 -3.90 6.09 2.40
C VAL A 49 -5.25 6.55 2.99
N GLY A 50 -6.16 5.61 3.21
CA GLY A 50 -7.49 5.89 3.79
C GLY A 50 -7.46 6.41 5.22
N PHE A 51 -6.54 5.91 6.05
CA PHE A 51 -6.40 6.34 7.44
C PHE A 51 -5.90 7.78 7.54
N ARG A 52 -5.01 8.21 6.64
CA ARG A 52 -4.62 9.62 6.54
C ARG A 52 -5.78 10.53 6.15
N LEU A 53 -6.65 10.09 5.24
CA LEU A 53 -7.88 10.84 4.91
C LEU A 53 -8.78 10.99 6.13
N ALA A 54 -8.95 9.93 6.92
CA ALA A 54 -9.81 9.97 8.11
C ALA A 54 -9.24 10.83 9.24
N VAL A 55 -7.91 10.82 9.45
CA VAL A 55 -7.26 11.71 10.42
C VAL A 55 -7.44 13.18 10.01
N ARG A 56 -7.24 13.50 8.73
CA ARG A 56 -7.35 14.89 8.23
C ARG A 56 -8.79 15.37 8.12
N HIS A 57 -9.73 14.47 7.81
CA HIS A 57 -11.14 14.77 7.55
C HIS A 57 -12.10 13.80 8.26
N PRO A 58 -12.15 13.80 9.61
CA PRO A 58 -12.90 12.81 10.38
C PRO A 58 -14.41 12.83 10.14
N LEU A 59 -14.97 13.94 9.62
CA LEU A 59 -16.41 14.06 9.30
C LEU A 59 -16.77 13.55 7.89
N ARG A 60 -15.77 13.31 7.03
CA ARG A 60 -15.99 12.81 5.66
C ARG A 60 -16.04 11.28 5.63
N VAL A 61 -15.24 10.60 6.45
CA VAL A 61 -15.22 9.13 6.51
C VAL A 61 -16.30 8.62 7.44
N ARG A 62 -17.33 7.96 6.90
CA ARG A 62 -18.47 7.46 7.67
C ARG A 62 -18.21 6.08 8.28
N SER A 63 -17.43 5.25 7.59
CA SER A 63 -17.09 3.90 8.01
C SER A 63 -15.91 3.38 7.19
N PHE A 64 -15.31 2.28 7.66
CA PHE A 64 -14.28 1.54 6.96
C PHE A 64 -14.72 0.09 6.74
N ILE A 65 -14.37 -0.45 5.59
CA ILE A 65 -14.27 -1.88 5.34
C ILE A 65 -12.80 -2.15 5.13
N ILE A 66 -12.17 -2.92 6.03
CA ILE A 66 -10.73 -3.12 6.03
C ILE A 66 -10.43 -4.57 5.67
N GLN A 67 -9.61 -4.75 4.63
CA GLN A 67 -9.08 -6.03 4.23
C GLN A 67 -7.56 -5.96 4.31
N ASN A 68 -6.95 -6.75 5.20
CA ASN A 68 -5.49 -6.91 5.27
C ASN A 68 -4.66 -5.61 5.43
N SER A 69 -5.19 -4.57 6.07
CA SER A 69 -4.41 -3.37 6.40
C SER A 69 -3.95 -3.38 7.86
N VAL A 70 -2.66 -3.15 8.08
CA VAL A 70 -2.03 -3.19 9.40
C VAL A 70 -2.07 -1.80 10.07
N VAL A 71 -2.42 -1.76 11.36
CA VAL A 71 -2.49 -0.52 12.19
C VAL A 71 -1.81 -0.67 13.56
N ASN A 72 -1.05 -1.74 13.76
CA ASN A 72 -0.33 -2.00 15.00
C ASN A 72 0.99 -2.74 14.71
N PHE A 73 1.86 -2.85 15.72
CA PHE A 73 3.17 -3.49 15.55
C PHE A 73 3.05 -5.02 15.47
N GLU A 74 2.07 -5.61 16.16
CA GLU A 74 1.80 -7.04 16.21
C GLU A 74 1.46 -7.61 14.82
N GLY A 75 0.84 -6.80 13.96
CA GLY A 75 0.52 -7.14 12.57
C GLY A 75 1.71 -7.09 11.62
N LEU A 76 2.87 -6.59 12.05
CA LEU A 76 4.13 -6.59 11.27
C LEU A 76 4.87 -7.93 11.39
N GLY A 77 4.21 -9.01 10.96
CA GLY A 77 4.73 -10.38 11.00
C GLY A 77 5.92 -10.63 10.06
N THR A 78 6.29 -11.90 9.87
CA THR A 78 7.43 -12.34 9.04
C THR A 78 7.48 -11.74 7.63
N PRO A 79 6.36 -11.51 6.91
CA PRO A 79 6.40 -10.82 5.61
C PRO A 79 7.01 -9.41 5.65
N PHE A 80 7.00 -8.74 6.82
CA PHE A 80 7.61 -7.43 7.03
C PHE A 80 9.11 -7.49 7.33
N ASP A 81 9.73 -8.66 7.44
CA ASP A 81 11.16 -8.75 7.77
C ASP A 81 12.03 -8.12 6.66
N VAL A 82 11.64 -8.27 5.39
CA VAL A 82 12.31 -7.58 4.28
C VAL A 82 12.12 -6.06 4.32
N PHE A 83 10.99 -5.58 4.86
CA PHE A 83 10.76 -4.15 5.08
C PHE A 83 11.65 -3.63 6.20
N LYS A 84 11.69 -4.33 7.34
CA LYS A 84 12.52 -3.95 8.50
C LYS A 84 14.01 -3.88 8.12
N ALA A 85 14.50 -4.85 7.34
CA ALA A 85 15.86 -4.83 6.81
C ALA A 85 16.14 -3.61 5.92
N LEU A 86 15.19 -3.27 5.02
CA LEU A 86 15.29 -2.07 4.18
C LEU A 86 15.26 -0.77 5.02
N TRP A 87 14.49 -0.72 6.10
CA TRP A 87 14.42 0.45 6.98
C TRP A 87 15.71 0.67 7.77
N GLU A 88 16.31 -0.41 8.28
CA GLU A 88 17.53 -0.35 9.10
C GLU A 88 18.77 -0.02 8.26
N HIS A 89 18.86 -0.59 7.05
CA HIS A 89 20.01 -0.44 6.18
C HIS A 89 19.57 -0.14 4.74
N PRO A 90 19.15 1.10 4.39
CA PRO A 90 18.59 1.44 3.07
C PRO A 90 19.66 1.54 1.96
N ASP A 91 20.60 0.59 1.90
CA ASP A 91 21.67 0.49 0.92
C ASP A 91 21.26 -0.32 -0.33
N ALA A 92 22.16 -0.39 -1.31
CA ALA A 92 21.89 -1.08 -2.58
C ALA A 92 21.53 -2.57 -2.41
N ARG A 93 22.07 -3.24 -1.38
CA ARG A 93 21.81 -4.66 -1.14
C ARG A 93 20.38 -4.87 -0.68
N THR A 94 19.95 -4.17 0.37
CA THR A 94 18.58 -4.35 0.92
C THR A 94 17.52 -3.84 -0.07
N GLN A 95 17.82 -2.79 -0.83
CA GLN A 95 16.94 -2.32 -1.90
C GLN A 95 16.75 -3.41 -2.97
N GLN A 96 17.84 -4.06 -3.40
CA GLN A 96 17.77 -5.16 -4.37
C GLN A 96 17.02 -6.38 -3.81
N GLU A 97 17.30 -6.78 -2.58
CA GLU A 97 16.64 -7.91 -1.90
C GLU A 97 15.14 -7.66 -1.72
N PHE A 98 14.77 -6.46 -1.26
CA PHE A 98 13.39 -6.03 -1.13
C PHE A 98 12.68 -6.09 -2.48
N ALA A 99 13.23 -5.42 -3.50
CA ALA A 99 12.65 -5.40 -4.84
C ALA A 99 12.51 -6.80 -5.41
N ALA A 100 13.52 -7.66 -5.28
CA ALA A 100 13.50 -9.03 -5.77
C ALA A 100 12.40 -9.85 -5.09
N THR A 101 12.21 -9.66 -3.78
CA THR A 101 11.19 -10.37 -3.02
C THR A 101 9.78 -9.92 -3.42
N VAL A 102 9.47 -8.63 -3.28
CA VAL A 102 8.09 -8.13 -3.40
C VAL A 102 7.58 -8.07 -4.83
N THR A 103 8.46 -8.16 -5.83
CA THR A 103 8.07 -8.27 -7.25
C THR A 103 8.22 -9.68 -7.81
N SER A 104 8.59 -10.67 -6.99
CA SER A 104 8.65 -12.07 -7.43
C SER A 104 7.24 -12.63 -7.64
N PHE A 105 7.12 -13.52 -8.63
CA PHE A 105 5.83 -14.18 -8.89
C PHE A 105 5.35 -15.05 -7.72
N ASP A 106 6.28 -15.65 -6.97
CA ASP A 106 5.92 -16.42 -5.78
C ASP A 106 5.35 -15.53 -4.68
N PHE A 107 5.88 -14.31 -4.50
CA PHE A 107 5.30 -13.34 -3.57
C PHE A 107 3.92 -12.89 -4.04
N THR A 108 3.76 -12.60 -5.34
CA THR A 108 2.47 -12.23 -5.93
C THR A 108 1.41 -13.32 -5.72
N LYS A 109 1.74 -14.60 -5.99
CA LYS A 109 0.84 -15.72 -5.72
C LYS A 109 0.41 -15.80 -4.26
N LYS A 110 1.34 -15.57 -3.32
CA LYS A 110 1.02 -15.64 -1.89
C LYS A 110 -0.10 -14.66 -1.51
N GLN A 111 -0.21 -13.50 -2.17
CA GLN A 111 -1.30 -12.53 -1.91
C GLN A 111 -2.69 -13.08 -2.23
N TYR A 112 -2.79 -14.08 -3.11
CA TYR A 112 -4.05 -14.67 -3.55
C TYR A 112 -4.41 -15.93 -2.78
N PHE A 113 -3.41 -16.76 -2.44
CA PHE A 113 -3.65 -18.10 -1.92
C PHE A 113 -3.42 -18.21 -0.40
N THR A 114 -2.64 -17.32 0.21
CA THR A 114 -2.36 -17.41 1.66
C THR A 114 -3.63 -17.09 2.45
N GLY A 115 -4.04 -18.01 3.33
CA GLY A 115 -5.25 -17.85 4.13
C GLY A 115 -6.56 -18.18 3.39
N ALA A 116 -6.52 -18.50 2.10
CA ALA A 116 -7.70 -18.93 1.36
C ALA A 116 -8.20 -20.29 1.86
N CYS A 117 -9.47 -20.37 2.28
CA CYS A 117 -10.08 -21.63 2.73
C CYS A 117 -10.22 -22.66 1.60
N TYR A 118 -10.42 -22.16 0.36
CA TYR A 118 -10.63 -22.96 -0.84
C TYR A 118 -9.71 -22.46 -1.98
N PRO A 119 -8.39 -22.73 -1.93
CA PRO A 119 -7.42 -22.23 -2.91
C PRO A 119 -7.78 -22.58 -4.36
N GLU A 120 -8.44 -23.71 -4.58
CA GLU A 120 -8.90 -24.17 -5.89
C GLU A 120 -10.00 -23.32 -6.52
N ARG A 121 -10.67 -22.47 -5.72
CA ARG A 121 -11.69 -21.52 -6.19
C ARG A 121 -11.12 -20.14 -6.51
N VAL A 122 -9.87 -19.90 -6.14
CA VAL A 122 -9.18 -18.65 -6.48
C VAL A 122 -8.85 -18.69 -7.97
N SER A 123 -9.25 -17.66 -8.71
CA SER A 123 -8.94 -17.58 -10.14
C SER A 123 -7.41 -17.62 -10.35
N PRO A 124 -6.91 -18.49 -11.23
CA PRO A 124 -5.48 -18.54 -11.51
C PRO A 124 -5.00 -17.27 -12.22
N ASP A 125 -5.89 -16.53 -12.89
CA ASP A 125 -5.52 -15.37 -13.73
C ASP A 125 -5.05 -14.16 -12.90
N GLY A 126 -5.59 -13.99 -11.68
CA GLY A 126 -5.32 -12.84 -10.82
C GLY A 126 -3.82 -12.58 -10.60
N PRO A 127 -3.06 -13.56 -10.05
CA PRO A 127 -1.61 -13.43 -9.89
C PRO A 127 -0.86 -13.09 -11.17
N TYR A 128 -1.28 -13.62 -12.34
CA TYR A 128 -0.62 -13.34 -13.61
C TYR A 128 -0.88 -11.91 -14.09
N MET A 129 -2.11 -11.43 -13.93
CA MET A 129 -2.47 -10.04 -14.27
C MET A 129 -1.67 -9.06 -13.41
N ASP A 130 -1.62 -9.26 -12.10
CA ASP A 130 -0.84 -8.40 -11.20
C ASP A 130 0.65 -8.46 -11.50
N GLN A 131 1.17 -9.67 -11.78
CA GLN A 131 2.58 -9.83 -12.15
C GLN A 131 2.92 -9.08 -13.44
N MET A 132 2.02 -9.03 -14.42
CA MET A 132 2.21 -8.24 -15.63
C MET A 132 2.41 -6.76 -15.32
N PHE A 133 1.62 -6.21 -14.39
CA PHE A 133 1.82 -4.83 -13.93
C PHE A 133 3.12 -4.68 -13.15
N LEU A 134 3.42 -5.57 -12.20
CA LEU A 134 4.65 -5.52 -11.40
C LEU A 134 5.92 -5.61 -12.25
N ASN A 135 5.87 -6.31 -13.38
CA ASN A 135 6.98 -6.44 -14.33
C ASN A 135 7.23 -5.20 -15.21
N ARG A 136 6.36 -4.17 -15.16
CA ARG A 136 6.58 -2.94 -15.92
C ARG A 136 7.90 -2.27 -15.49
N PRO A 137 8.68 -1.70 -16.43
CA PRO A 137 9.88 -0.94 -16.08
C PRO A 137 9.58 0.14 -15.05
N GLY A 138 10.46 0.34 -14.05
CA GLY A 138 10.27 1.35 -13.01
C GLY A 138 9.49 0.88 -11.78
N ASN A 139 8.73 -0.22 -11.86
CA ASN A 139 7.93 -0.66 -10.72
C ASN A 139 8.78 -1.21 -9.56
N ARG A 140 9.96 -1.76 -9.84
CA ARG A 140 10.88 -2.23 -8.78
C ARG A 140 11.32 -1.06 -7.89
N GLU A 141 11.67 0.04 -8.52
CA GLU A 141 12.09 1.28 -7.86
C GLU A 141 10.94 1.90 -7.07
N ILE A 142 9.72 1.89 -7.62
CA ILE A 142 8.51 2.35 -6.93
C ILE A 142 8.21 1.49 -5.69
N GLN A 143 8.29 0.16 -5.82
CA GLN A 143 8.08 -0.75 -4.69
C GLN A 143 9.11 -0.52 -3.59
N VAL A 144 10.38 -0.32 -3.93
CA VAL A 144 11.43 0.04 -2.95
C VAL A 144 11.11 1.37 -2.26
N ALA A 145 10.70 2.40 -3.02
CA ALA A 145 10.34 3.70 -2.46
C ALA A 145 9.18 3.59 -1.46
N LEU A 146 8.10 2.89 -1.83
CA LEU A 146 6.95 2.66 -0.95
C LEU A 146 7.29 1.75 0.23
N GLY A 147 8.09 0.71 0.00
CA GLY A 147 8.58 -0.19 1.04
C GLY A 147 9.36 0.55 2.11
N TYR A 148 10.26 1.46 1.70
CA TYR A 148 11.01 2.31 2.61
C TYR A 148 10.11 3.35 3.30
N ASP A 149 9.19 3.99 2.57
CA ASP A 149 8.25 4.99 3.14
C ASP A 149 7.28 4.37 4.15
N TYR A 150 7.00 3.06 4.07
CA TYR A 150 6.06 2.37 4.97
C TYR A 150 6.40 2.55 6.46
N ARG A 151 7.67 2.75 6.83
CA ARG A 151 8.04 3.05 8.22
C ARG A 151 7.31 4.27 8.80
N LYS A 152 6.95 5.25 7.96
CA LYS A 152 6.16 6.41 8.38
C LYS A 152 4.72 6.04 8.71
N ASN A 153 4.18 4.94 8.18
CA ASN A 153 2.88 4.42 8.61
C ASN A 153 2.95 3.93 10.05
N VAL A 154 4.03 3.22 10.39
CA VAL A 154 4.28 2.72 11.75
C VAL A 154 4.35 3.87 12.76
N GLU A 155 5.00 4.98 12.38
CA GLU A 155 5.03 6.22 13.19
C GLU A 155 3.62 6.82 13.42
N GLN A 156 2.66 6.56 12.52
CA GLN A 156 1.29 7.09 12.59
C GLN A 156 0.31 6.18 13.33
N TYR A 157 0.65 4.91 13.59
CA TYR A 157 -0.24 3.96 14.26
C TYR A 157 -0.88 4.49 15.55
N PRO A 158 -0.16 5.18 16.48
CA PRO A 158 -0.78 5.72 17.69
C PRO A 158 -1.90 6.74 17.41
N ILE A 159 -1.76 7.53 16.33
CA ILE A 159 -2.77 8.52 15.93
C ILE A 159 -3.98 7.81 15.32
N TRP A 160 -3.76 6.79 14.50
CA TRP A 160 -4.84 6.01 13.88
C TRP A 160 -5.68 5.27 14.93
N GLN A 161 -5.03 4.72 15.96
CA GLN A 161 -5.71 4.06 17.06
C GLN A 161 -6.62 5.01 17.86
N GLN A 162 -6.27 6.29 17.96
CA GLN A 162 -7.10 7.30 18.64
C GLN A 162 -8.42 7.58 17.91
N ILE A 163 -8.48 7.39 16.58
CA ILE A 163 -9.70 7.56 15.79
C ILE A 163 -10.51 6.26 15.64
N GLY A 164 -10.24 5.27 16.49
CA GLY A 164 -10.97 4.00 16.55
C GLY A 164 -10.43 2.90 15.63
N LEU A 165 -9.25 3.08 15.03
CA LEU A 165 -8.57 2.04 14.25
C LEU A 165 -7.66 1.20 15.16
N SER A 166 -8.25 0.30 15.93
CA SER A 166 -7.55 -0.73 16.71
C SER A 166 -7.91 -2.11 16.16
N LEU A 167 -7.34 -2.45 15.00
CA LEU A 167 -7.40 -3.81 14.42
C LEU A 167 -6.21 -4.63 14.87
#